data_AF-A0A0B7KDQ3-F1
#
_entry.id   AF-A0A0B7KDQ3-F1
#
_cell.length_a   1.000
_cell.length_b   1.000
_cell.length_c   1.000
_cell.angle_alpha   90.00
_cell.angle_beta   90.00
_cell.angle_gamma   90.00
#
_symmetry.space_group_name_H-M   'P 1'
#
loop_
_entity.id
_entity.type
_entity.pdbx_description
1 polymer ?
#
loop_
_entity_poly.entity_id
_entity_poly.type
_entity_poly.pdbx_seq_one_letter_code
_entity_poly.pdbx_strand_id
1 'polypeptide(L)'
;MAGVTSVPADHQDELREKDQKRRPGHGNGSSSQHILPIVAKGDLKKSHDLEKQQESLPGEELMPRDVVDMPTEQVSEKGFAPWIFVLSAHLAIMDSWGVVNSYGVFQPYYMTLLDRSPDDVSWIGSMEVFFLFFLGFFTGRLTDAGYFRHLYITGAFLLCFGVFMASLCTQYWQFLLAQGICIGLGNGLLFTPCMTIAGSYFKKKRSLAFGIISAGSVTGGLVFPSMVRQLLPRIGLPWTLRAIGFIQLGTLIIAGIFLQSHAEPRHSSGPLFNLGTFKKLEYTFYVIGAFMAFWSSFFAYQYIATFSRDILGLSYPSSLDLILILGGAGGPGRVIPGYFGDKVGPVNLYLFCTLVTGVITFCWAAVRTVSGMYAWTVFYGITIGGVQSLFPAGLLSLADDPKEQGTRIGMACTVVSFATLTGAPICGAIIRAQGGEYIGAQVFAGLSLVTAAIFLFLARWIRLRDLGYGAFAAVRL
;
A
#
# COMPACT_ATOMS: atom_id res chain seq x y z
N MET A 1 -48.15 14.25 47.39
CA MET A 1 -48.89 14.17 46.11
C MET A 1 -48.10 13.21 45.22
N ALA A 2 -48.25 11.89 45.36
CA ALA A 2 -49.28 11.01 44.77
C ALA A 2 -49.15 10.91 43.23
N GLY A 3 -49.01 9.76 42.55
CA GLY A 3 -48.89 8.31 42.84
C GLY A 3 -48.53 7.61 41.50
N VAL A 4 -47.62 6.64 41.39
CA VAL A 4 -47.74 5.16 41.54
C VAL A 4 -48.99 4.53 40.91
N THR A 5 -48.79 3.62 39.93
CA THR A 5 -49.38 2.25 39.88
C THR A 5 -48.76 1.37 38.78
N SER A 6 -48.77 0.06 39.07
CA SER A 6 -48.07 -1.08 38.48
C SER A 6 -48.97 -2.03 37.64
N VAL A 7 -48.31 -2.91 36.86
CA VAL A 7 -48.62 -4.26 36.25
C VAL A 7 -49.72 -5.12 36.97
N PRO A 8 -50.24 -6.34 36.53
CA PRO A 8 -50.05 -7.22 35.33
C PRO A 8 -51.30 -8.06 34.82
N ALA A 9 -51.06 -8.91 33.79
CA ALA A 9 -51.58 -10.29 33.46
C ALA A 9 -53.08 -10.70 33.46
N ASP A 10 -53.49 -11.47 32.44
CA ASP A 10 -54.58 -12.48 32.47
C ASP A 10 -54.42 -13.49 31.29
N HIS A 11 -54.19 -14.80 31.57
CA HIS A 11 -55.11 -15.97 31.46
C HIS A 11 -55.54 -16.36 30.02
N GLN A 12 -55.02 -17.46 29.43
CA GLN A 12 -55.45 -18.88 29.53
C GLN A 12 -56.95 -19.14 29.25
N ASP A 13 -57.25 -19.81 28.14
CA ASP A 13 -58.08 -21.04 28.02
C ASP A 13 -58.37 -21.31 26.51
N GLU A 14 -58.02 -22.45 25.90
CA GLU A 14 -58.54 -23.83 26.03
C GLU A 14 -59.65 -24.15 24.99
N LEU A 15 -59.67 -25.40 24.52
CA LEU A 15 -60.64 -26.09 23.62
C LEU A 15 -60.36 -26.00 22.11
N ARG A 16 -60.30 -27.07 21.29
CA ARG A 16 -60.64 -28.51 21.39
C ARG A 16 -59.96 -29.24 20.18
N GLU A 17 -59.31 -30.41 20.33
CA GLU A 17 -59.89 -31.78 20.28
C GLU A 17 -60.55 -32.09 18.92
N LYS A 18 -60.19 -33.09 18.08
CA LYS A 18 -59.91 -34.55 18.18
C LYS A 18 -59.29 -35.00 16.81
N ASP A 19 -58.59 -36.11 16.55
CA ASP A 19 -58.66 -37.52 16.97
C ASP A 19 -57.30 -38.20 16.65
N GLN A 20 -56.65 -38.92 17.59
CA GLN A 20 -56.64 -40.39 17.73
C GLN A 20 -55.81 -41.15 16.65
N LYS A 21 -54.76 -41.94 16.94
CA LYS A 21 -54.70 -43.11 17.83
C LYS A 21 -53.24 -43.61 18.10
N ARG A 22 -53.03 -44.00 19.36
CA ARG A 22 -52.34 -45.22 19.89
C ARG A 22 -50.81 -45.38 19.77
N ARG A 23 -50.14 -45.24 20.92
CA ARG A 23 -49.01 -46.09 21.41
C ARG A 23 -49.59 -47.37 22.09
N PRO A 24 -48.83 -48.31 22.73
CA PRO A 24 -47.36 -48.45 22.94
C PRO A 24 -46.80 -49.90 22.80
N GLY A 25 -45.49 -50.11 23.02
CA GLY A 25 -44.99 -51.40 23.53
C GLY A 25 -43.55 -51.79 23.18
N HIS A 26 -42.72 -52.03 24.20
CA HIS A 26 -41.35 -52.55 24.18
C HIS A 26 -41.21 -54.00 23.66
N GLY A 27 -40.00 -54.42 23.25
CA GLY A 27 -39.61 -55.84 23.29
C GLY A 27 -38.41 -56.23 22.42
N ASN A 28 -37.35 -56.72 23.08
CA ASN A 28 -36.21 -57.46 22.54
C ASN A 28 -36.61 -58.66 21.64
N GLY A 29 -35.68 -59.07 20.76
CA GLY A 29 -35.49 -60.50 20.46
C GLY A 29 -35.56 -60.91 18.99
N SER A 30 -34.44 -61.43 18.52
CA SER A 30 -34.27 -62.43 17.46
C SER A 30 -35.52 -63.24 17.08
N SER A 31 -35.82 -63.36 15.78
CA SER A 31 -35.80 -64.65 15.05
C SER A 31 -36.27 -64.49 13.61
N SER A 32 -35.45 -65.00 12.70
CA SER A 32 -35.70 -65.23 11.27
C SER A 32 -36.85 -66.20 11.01
N GLN A 33 -37.51 -66.08 9.86
CA GLN A 33 -37.65 -67.15 8.84
C GLN A 33 -38.58 -66.71 7.69
N HIS A 34 -38.09 -66.79 6.46
CA HIS A 34 -38.58 -67.74 5.44
C HIS A 34 -37.72 -67.62 4.17
N ILE A 35 -36.86 -68.63 3.93
CA ILE A 35 -36.96 -69.69 2.91
C ILE A 35 -35.98 -69.43 1.74
N LEU A 36 -34.89 -70.20 1.74
CA LEU A 36 -34.07 -70.53 0.56
C LEU A 36 -34.58 -71.86 -0.02
N PRO A 37 -34.39 -72.12 -1.33
CA PRO A 37 -34.08 -73.46 -1.80
C PRO A 37 -32.56 -73.66 -1.89
N ILE A 38 -32.10 -74.78 -1.33
CA ILE A 38 -30.75 -75.35 -1.47
C ILE A 38 -30.82 -76.44 -2.55
N VAL A 39 -29.74 -76.58 -3.35
CA VAL A 39 -29.15 -77.81 -3.97
C VAL A 39 -28.25 -77.30 -5.12
N ALA A 40 -27.02 -77.73 -5.38
CA ALA A 40 -26.17 -78.77 -4.84
C ALA A 40 -24.70 -78.44 -5.13
N LYS A 41 -23.81 -79.11 -4.39
CA LYS A 41 -22.37 -79.25 -4.68
C LYS A 41 -22.17 -79.82 -6.09
N GLY A 42 -21.59 -79.02 -6.98
CA GLY A 42 -21.16 -79.47 -8.29
C GLY A 42 -20.96 -78.27 -9.20
N ASP A 43 -19.92 -77.48 -8.94
CA ASP A 43 -19.22 -76.63 -9.94
C ASP A 43 -18.15 -75.76 -9.27
N LEU A 44 -17.22 -76.40 -8.54
CA LEU A 44 -15.98 -75.78 -8.03
C LEU A 44 -14.93 -75.56 -9.14
N LYS A 45 -15.36 -75.47 -10.41
CA LYS A 45 -14.47 -75.29 -11.57
C LYS A 45 -14.78 -74.04 -12.40
N LYS A 46 -15.79 -73.25 -12.04
CA LYS A 46 -16.17 -72.01 -12.75
C LYS A 46 -15.65 -70.72 -12.12
N SER A 47 -15.00 -70.77 -10.95
CA SER A 47 -14.42 -69.57 -10.32
C SER A 47 -12.99 -69.26 -10.76
N HIS A 48 -12.41 -70.02 -11.71
CA HIS A 48 -11.06 -69.76 -12.23
C HIS A 48 -11.05 -69.29 -13.70
N ASP A 49 -12.20 -69.36 -14.38
CA ASP A 49 -12.35 -68.88 -15.78
C ASP A 49 -13.05 -67.52 -15.86
N LEU A 50 -13.52 -66.96 -14.74
CA LEU A 50 -14.07 -65.60 -14.68
C LEU A 50 -13.01 -64.52 -14.38
N GLU A 51 -11.77 -64.91 -14.07
CA GLU A 51 -10.65 -63.99 -13.79
C GLU A 51 -9.74 -63.76 -15.01
N LYS A 52 -10.08 -64.33 -16.19
CA LYS A 52 -9.26 -64.22 -17.42
C LYS A 52 -9.99 -63.75 -18.69
N GLN A 53 -11.19 -63.19 -18.57
CA GLN A 53 -11.91 -62.62 -19.73
C GLN A 53 -12.42 -61.18 -19.53
N GLN A 54 -11.81 -60.43 -18.61
CA GLN A 54 -12.02 -58.99 -18.49
C GLN A 54 -10.84 -58.20 -19.07
N GLU A 55 -10.33 -58.67 -20.20
CA GLU A 55 -9.45 -57.94 -21.12
C GLU A 55 -10.19 -57.82 -22.46
N SER A 56 -10.58 -56.59 -22.82
CA SER A 56 -10.92 -56.07 -24.17
C SER A 56 -12.20 -55.23 -24.24
N LEU A 57 -12.17 -54.06 -23.58
CA LEU A 57 -12.80 -52.85 -24.11
C LEU A 57 -11.75 -51.72 -24.02
N PRO A 58 -11.60 -50.86 -25.04
CA PRO A 58 -10.57 -49.83 -25.04
C PRO A 58 -10.79 -48.92 -23.83
N GLY A 59 -9.72 -48.69 -23.07
CA GLY A 59 -9.76 -47.94 -21.83
C GLY A 59 -10.52 -46.64 -22.01
N GLU A 60 -11.47 -46.41 -21.10
CA GLU A 60 -11.98 -45.09 -20.81
C GLU A 60 -10.79 -44.27 -20.34
N GLU A 61 -10.10 -43.70 -21.32
CA GLU A 61 -9.10 -42.66 -21.14
C GLU A 61 -9.83 -41.65 -20.27
N LEU A 62 -9.40 -41.54 -19.00
CA LEU A 62 -9.79 -40.42 -18.17
C LEU A 62 -9.50 -39.21 -19.04
N MET A 63 -10.54 -38.62 -19.62
CA MET A 63 -10.39 -37.34 -20.27
C MET A 63 -9.65 -36.53 -19.23
N PRO A 64 -8.45 -36.00 -19.55
CA PRO A 64 -7.88 -34.97 -18.71
C PRO A 64 -9.06 -34.05 -18.48
N ARG A 65 -9.40 -33.79 -17.22
CA ARG A 65 -10.06 -32.53 -16.97
C ARG A 65 -9.06 -31.56 -17.55
N ASP A 66 -9.32 -31.11 -18.77
CA ASP A 66 -8.92 -29.83 -19.26
C ASP A 66 -9.56 -28.89 -18.23
N VAL A 67 -8.89 -28.78 -17.08
CA VAL A 67 -8.57 -27.48 -16.54
C VAL A 67 -8.04 -26.80 -17.77
N VAL A 68 -8.94 -26.10 -18.46
CA VAL A 68 -8.54 -25.00 -19.30
C VAL A 68 -7.82 -24.13 -18.30
N ASP A 69 -6.51 -24.37 -18.14
CA ASP A 69 -5.56 -23.38 -17.73
C ASP A 69 -5.71 -22.33 -18.82
N MET A 70 -6.75 -21.50 -18.66
CA MET A 70 -6.85 -20.22 -19.29
C MET A 70 -5.45 -19.66 -19.02
N PRO A 71 -4.62 -19.50 -20.06
CA PRO A 71 -3.34 -18.86 -19.87
C PRO A 71 -3.70 -17.59 -19.14
N THR A 72 -3.13 -17.39 -17.96
CA THR A 72 -3.28 -16.11 -17.27
C THR A 72 -2.60 -15.13 -18.21
N GLU A 73 -3.35 -14.58 -19.17
CA GLU A 73 -2.82 -13.71 -20.20
C GLU A 73 -2.62 -12.36 -19.51
N GLN A 74 -1.57 -12.34 -18.68
CA GLN A 74 -0.97 -11.12 -18.19
C GLN A 74 -0.71 -10.29 -19.42
N VAL A 75 -1.39 -9.14 -19.48
CA VAL A 75 -1.34 -8.22 -20.62
C VAL A 75 0.12 -8.05 -21.01
N SER A 76 0.42 -8.50 -22.22
CA SER A 76 1.79 -8.61 -22.73
C SER A 76 2.57 -7.33 -22.43
N GLU A 77 3.73 -7.45 -21.76
CA GLU A 77 4.70 -6.35 -21.57
C GLU A 77 5.14 -5.69 -22.89
N LYS A 78 4.83 -6.33 -24.03
CA LYS A 78 5.21 -5.90 -25.37
C LYS A 78 4.22 -4.84 -25.86
N GLY A 79 4.77 -3.73 -26.37
CA GLY A 79 4.02 -2.65 -26.99
C GLY A 79 4.07 -1.34 -26.18
N PHE A 80 3.43 -0.31 -26.70
CA PHE A 80 3.41 1.03 -26.09
C PHE A 80 2.36 1.18 -24.99
N ALA A 81 1.30 0.35 -24.98
CA ALA A 81 0.18 0.50 -24.04
C ALA A 81 0.57 0.40 -22.56
N PRO A 82 1.41 -0.57 -22.10
CA PRO A 82 1.88 -0.59 -20.70
C PRO A 82 2.68 0.66 -20.30
N TRP A 83 3.41 1.27 -21.23
CA TRP A 83 4.17 2.49 -20.97
C TRP A 83 3.30 3.75 -20.97
N ILE A 84 2.24 3.77 -21.77
CA ILE A 84 1.19 4.80 -21.68
C ILE A 84 0.50 4.72 -20.31
N PHE A 85 0.23 3.51 -19.81
CA PHE A 85 -0.27 3.32 -18.45
C PHE A 85 0.71 3.88 -17.41
N VAL A 86 2.01 3.56 -17.52
CA VAL A 86 3.06 4.08 -16.63
C VAL A 86 3.08 5.62 -16.62
N LEU A 87 2.99 6.26 -17.79
CA LEU A 87 2.94 7.71 -17.89
C LEU A 87 1.66 8.29 -17.26
N SER A 88 0.52 7.63 -17.45
CA SER A 88 -0.76 8.06 -16.87
C SER A 88 -0.77 7.91 -15.36
N ALA A 89 -0.25 6.80 -14.83
CA ALA A 89 -0.05 6.59 -13.41
C ALA A 89 0.98 7.57 -12.84
N HIS A 90 2.04 7.93 -13.59
CA HIS A 90 2.98 8.98 -13.20
C HIS A 90 2.28 10.33 -13.00
N LEU A 91 1.36 10.72 -13.89
CA LEU A 91 0.56 11.94 -13.73
C LEU A 91 -0.36 11.86 -12.50
N ALA A 92 -1.03 10.73 -12.26
CA ALA A 92 -1.83 10.54 -11.05
C ALA A 92 -0.99 10.60 -9.75
N ILE A 93 0.23 10.07 -9.78
CA ILE A 93 1.17 10.16 -8.66
C ILE A 93 1.75 11.57 -8.51
N MET A 94 1.95 12.28 -9.62
CA MET A 94 2.33 13.69 -9.62
C MET A 94 1.28 14.52 -8.92
N ASP A 95 0.00 14.33 -9.23
CA ASP A 95 -1.09 15.10 -8.64
C ASP A 95 -1.32 14.76 -7.17
N SER A 96 -1.14 13.50 -6.77
CA SER A 96 -1.29 13.09 -5.36
C SER A 96 -0.11 13.49 -4.49
N TRP A 97 1.06 12.90 -4.74
CA TRP A 97 2.26 13.15 -3.95
C TRP A 97 2.85 14.55 -4.17
N GLY A 98 2.55 15.20 -5.29
CA GLY A 98 2.99 16.57 -5.52
C GLY A 98 2.40 17.54 -4.50
N VAL A 99 1.11 17.42 -4.18
CA VAL A 99 0.47 18.28 -3.17
C VAL A 99 1.03 18.00 -1.79
N VAL A 100 1.15 16.72 -1.42
CA VAL A 100 1.80 16.27 -0.18
C VAL A 100 3.20 16.88 -0.04
N ASN A 101 4.04 16.76 -1.06
CA ASN A 101 5.41 17.28 -1.04
C ASN A 101 5.45 18.82 -1.03
N SER A 102 4.37 19.47 -1.45
CA SER A 102 4.24 20.93 -1.44
C SER A 102 3.79 21.49 -0.10
N TYR A 103 3.37 20.64 0.85
CA TYR A 103 2.83 21.09 2.13
C TYR A 103 3.78 22.04 2.89
N GLY A 104 5.08 21.78 2.82
CA GLY A 104 6.10 22.63 3.45
C GLY A 104 6.10 24.09 2.96
N VAL A 105 5.57 24.37 1.76
CA VAL A 105 5.41 25.75 1.26
C VAL A 105 4.15 26.42 1.81
N PHE A 106 3.09 25.64 2.02
CA PHE A 106 1.83 26.14 2.60
C PHE A 106 1.94 26.37 4.10
N GLN A 107 2.75 25.58 4.81
CA GLN A 107 2.83 25.60 6.27
C GLN A 107 3.14 26.99 6.86
N PRO A 108 4.19 27.73 6.44
CA PRO A 108 4.46 29.07 6.98
C PRO A 108 3.32 30.07 6.71
N TYR A 109 2.65 29.93 5.56
CA TYR A 109 1.52 30.79 5.23
C TYR A 109 0.30 30.49 6.10
N TYR A 110 0.00 29.21 6.32
CA TYR A 110 -1.08 28.77 7.21
C TYR A 110 -0.84 29.16 8.66
N MET A 111 0.40 29.13 9.15
CA MET A 111 0.73 29.63 10.48
C MET A 111 0.32 31.10 10.67
N THR A 112 0.67 31.95 9.70
CA THR A 112 0.33 33.39 9.72
C THR A 112 -1.17 33.62 9.49
N LEU A 113 -1.79 32.93 8.53
CA LEU A 113 -3.20 33.09 8.20
C LEU A 113 -4.13 32.64 9.33
N LEU A 114 -3.79 31.54 9.99
CA LEU A 114 -4.65 30.90 10.99
C LEU A 114 -4.29 31.30 12.42
N ASP A 115 -3.18 32.01 12.61
CA ASP A 115 -2.58 32.33 13.92
C ASP A 115 -2.42 31.08 14.80
N ARG A 116 -1.75 30.06 14.23
CA ARG A 116 -1.58 28.74 14.84
C ARG A 116 -0.14 28.31 14.91
N SER A 117 0.15 27.45 15.89
CA SER A 117 1.49 26.89 16.08
C SER A 117 1.91 26.03 14.87
N PRO A 118 3.22 25.89 14.61
CA PRO A 118 3.72 24.97 13.59
C PRO A 118 3.23 23.53 13.78
N ASP A 119 3.11 23.10 15.04
CA ASP A 119 2.65 21.77 15.44
C ASP A 119 1.17 21.57 15.06
N ASP A 120 0.30 22.53 15.36
CA ASP A 120 -1.13 22.48 14.99
C ASP A 120 -1.29 22.38 13.47
N VAL A 121 -0.60 23.25 12.72
CA VAL A 121 -0.69 23.29 11.26
C VAL A 121 -0.11 22.02 10.64
N SER A 122 0.92 21.40 11.21
CA SER A 122 1.54 20.20 10.64
C SER A 122 0.58 19.01 10.51
N TRP A 123 -0.44 18.93 11.36
CA TRP A 123 -1.46 17.88 11.32
C TRP A 123 -2.20 17.79 9.98
N ILE A 124 -2.40 18.90 9.28
CA ILE A 124 -3.09 18.90 7.98
C ILE A 124 -2.30 18.04 6.97
N GLY A 125 -1.00 18.30 6.82
CA GLY A 125 -0.13 17.52 5.93
C GLY A 125 0.07 16.08 6.41
N SER A 126 0.19 15.86 7.72
CA SER A 126 0.33 14.50 8.29
C SER A 126 -0.92 13.64 8.05
N MET A 127 -2.12 14.22 8.15
CA MET A 127 -3.37 13.53 7.83
C MET A 127 -3.46 13.18 6.35
N GLU A 128 -2.98 14.06 5.47
CA GLU A 128 -2.96 13.81 4.03
C GLU A 128 -2.13 12.54 3.69
N VAL A 129 -0.93 12.43 4.26
CA VAL A 129 -0.05 11.25 4.10
C VAL A 129 -0.63 10.01 4.79
N PHE A 130 -1.24 10.18 5.96
CA PHE A 130 -1.88 9.09 6.68
C PHE A 130 -3.00 8.46 5.85
N PHE A 131 -3.97 9.25 5.36
CA PHE A 131 -5.08 8.71 4.57
C PHE A 131 -4.64 8.14 3.21
N LEU A 132 -3.58 8.70 2.60
CA LEU A 132 -2.97 8.17 1.38
C LEU A 132 -2.58 6.70 1.55
N PHE A 133 -1.94 6.34 2.67
CA PHE A 133 -1.53 4.96 2.94
C PHE A 133 -2.60 4.14 3.66
N PHE A 134 -3.35 4.74 4.58
CA PHE A 134 -4.33 4.05 5.41
C PHE A 134 -5.43 3.42 4.57
N LEU A 135 -5.94 4.11 3.55
CA LEU A 135 -6.95 3.57 2.64
C LEU A 135 -6.46 2.41 1.77
N GLY A 136 -5.15 2.13 1.75
CA GLY A 136 -4.55 1.07 0.94
C GLY A 136 -5.28 -0.27 1.07
N PHE A 137 -5.68 -0.67 2.28
CA PHE A 137 -6.38 -1.95 2.47
C PHE A 137 -7.71 -2.02 1.72
N PHE A 138 -8.52 -0.96 1.76
CA PHE A 138 -9.80 -0.92 1.05
C PHE A 138 -9.58 -0.86 -0.47
N THR A 139 -8.69 0.04 -0.89
CA THR A 139 -8.51 0.36 -2.31
C THR A 139 -7.76 -0.75 -3.04
N GLY A 140 -6.80 -1.38 -2.39
CA GLY A 140 -6.11 -2.57 -2.90
C GLY A 140 -7.08 -3.72 -3.17
N ARG A 141 -7.96 -4.03 -2.21
CA ARG A 141 -8.92 -5.13 -2.37
C ARG A 141 -10.00 -4.84 -3.41
N LEU A 142 -10.49 -3.60 -3.46
CA LEU A 142 -11.44 -3.14 -4.47
C LEU A 142 -10.80 -3.14 -5.88
N THR A 143 -9.50 -2.85 -5.97
CA THR A 143 -8.74 -2.96 -7.22
C THR A 143 -8.65 -4.40 -7.68
N ASP A 144 -8.33 -5.33 -6.77
CA ASP A 144 -8.32 -6.77 -7.09
C ASP A 144 -9.70 -7.28 -7.52
N ALA A 145 -10.80 -6.67 -7.03
CA ALA A 145 -12.17 -6.97 -7.43
C ALA A 145 -12.61 -6.32 -8.76
N GLY A 146 -11.73 -5.58 -9.43
CA GLY A 146 -12.03 -4.94 -10.72
C GLY A 146 -12.65 -3.54 -10.63
N TYR A 147 -12.74 -2.92 -9.44
CA TYR A 147 -13.32 -1.58 -9.28
C TYR A 147 -12.32 -0.43 -9.53
N PHE A 148 -11.19 -0.70 -10.20
CA PHE A 148 -10.13 0.29 -10.47
C PHE A 148 -10.68 1.63 -11.02
N ARG A 149 -11.54 1.58 -12.03
CA ARG A 149 -12.09 2.80 -12.67
C ARG A 149 -12.93 3.63 -11.70
N HIS A 150 -13.70 2.98 -10.81
CA HIS A 150 -14.51 3.66 -9.82
C HIS A 150 -13.63 4.33 -8.76
N LEU A 151 -12.59 3.64 -8.30
CA LEU A 151 -11.60 4.18 -7.38
C LEU A 151 -10.89 5.38 -7.98
N TYR A 152 -10.46 5.27 -9.24
CA TYR A 152 -9.78 6.35 -9.94
C TYR A 152 -10.64 7.60 -10.09
N ILE A 153 -11.87 7.46 -10.60
CA ILE A 153 -12.79 8.60 -10.79
C ILE A 153 -13.12 9.26 -9.44
N THR A 154 -13.41 8.46 -8.42
CA THR A 154 -13.73 8.97 -7.08
C THR A 154 -12.52 9.66 -6.44
N GLY A 155 -11.33 9.06 -6.58
CA GLY A 155 -10.08 9.63 -6.07
C GLY A 155 -9.71 10.94 -6.74
N ALA A 156 -9.79 10.99 -8.07
CA ALA A 156 -9.56 12.20 -8.86
C ALA A 156 -10.56 13.30 -8.50
N PHE A 157 -11.84 12.95 -8.35
CA PHE A 157 -12.87 13.90 -7.92
C PHE A 157 -12.56 14.45 -6.53
N LEU A 158 -12.28 13.61 -5.53
CA LEU A 158 -11.97 14.05 -4.17
C LEU A 158 -10.72 14.92 -4.11
N LEU A 159 -9.68 14.58 -4.89
CA LEU A 159 -8.47 15.39 -4.99
C LEU A 159 -8.78 16.80 -5.50
N CYS A 160 -9.43 16.90 -6.66
CA CYS A 160 -9.79 18.20 -7.24
C CYS A 160 -10.75 18.97 -6.33
N PHE A 161 -11.80 18.31 -5.83
CA PHE A 161 -12.78 18.90 -4.93
C PHE A 161 -12.10 19.45 -3.67
N GLY A 162 -11.24 18.67 -3.02
CA GLY A 162 -10.49 19.08 -1.84
C GLY A 162 -9.61 20.31 -2.10
N VAL A 163 -8.89 20.37 -3.22
CA VAL A 163 -8.07 21.54 -3.59
C VAL A 163 -8.94 22.78 -3.87
N PHE A 164 -10.06 22.62 -4.58
CA PHE A 164 -10.97 23.75 -4.81
C PHE A 164 -11.66 24.21 -3.52
N MET A 165 -12.02 23.31 -2.61
CA MET A 165 -12.57 23.67 -1.30
C MET A 165 -11.53 24.34 -0.41
N ALA A 166 -10.27 23.88 -0.44
CA ALA A 166 -9.16 24.52 0.25
C ALA A 166 -8.99 25.99 -0.20
N SER A 167 -9.29 26.32 -1.46
CA SER A 167 -9.26 27.69 -1.97
C SER A 167 -10.26 28.66 -1.31
N LEU A 168 -11.28 28.11 -0.64
CA LEU A 168 -12.34 28.88 0.05
C LEU A 168 -12.14 28.90 1.57
N CYS A 169 -11.15 28.16 2.09
CA CYS A 169 -10.95 27.98 3.51
C CYS A 169 -10.33 29.23 4.15
N THR A 170 -10.84 29.58 5.33
CA THR A 170 -10.34 30.67 6.18
C THR A 170 -10.04 30.21 7.60
N GLN A 171 -10.50 29.01 8.00
CA GLN A 171 -10.32 28.47 9.34
C GLN A 171 -9.57 27.14 9.31
N TYR A 172 -8.83 26.85 10.39
CA TYR A 172 -7.99 25.66 10.52
C TYR A 172 -8.74 24.34 10.24
N TRP A 173 -9.93 24.17 10.84
CA TRP A 173 -10.72 22.95 10.66
C TRP A 173 -11.18 22.76 9.20
N GLN A 174 -11.37 23.85 8.45
CA GLN A 174 -11.75 23.79 7.04
C GLN A 174 -10.59 23.26 6.19
N PHE A 175 -9.36 23.75 6.44
CA PHE A 175 -8.16 23.21 5.79
C PHE A 175 -7.90 21.75 6.19
N LEU A 176 -8.12 21.39 7.45
CA LEU A 176 -7.99 20.01 7.91
C LEU A 176 -8.96 19.07 7.18
N LEU A 177 -10.22 19.48 6.99
CA LEU A 177 -11.21 18.70 6.26
C LEU A 177 -10.92 18.65 4.76
N ALA A 178 -10.63 19.80 4.13
CA ALA A 178 -10.45 19.90 2.68
C ALA A 178 -9.11 19.29 2.23
N GLN A 179 -8.01 19.64 2.89
CA GLN A 179 -6.67 19.20 2.50
C GLN A 179 -6.21 17.96 3.27
N GLY A 180 -6.37 17.93 4.59
CA GLY A 180 -5.93 16.76 5.37
C GLY A 180 -6.73 15.50 5.05
N ILE A 181 -8.07 15.61 5.13
CA ILE A 181 -8.96 14.46 4.96
C ILE A 181 -9.37 14.27 3.49
N CYS A 182 -10.00 15.26 2.84
CA CYS A 182 -10.58 15.04 1.51
C CYS A 182 -9.52 14.76 0.43
N ILE A 183 -8.45 15.56 0.33
CA ILE A 183 -7.31 15.27 -0.56
C ILE A 183 -6.62 13.98 -0.13
N GLY A 184 -6.39 13.74 1.17
CA GLY A 184 -5.79 12.50 1.68
C GLY A 184 -6.57 11.23 1.29
N LEU A 185 -7.90 11.26 1.39
CA LEU A 185 -8.77 10.18 0.93
C LEU A 185 -8.66 10.02 -0.60
N GLY A 186 -8.69 11.12 -1.35
CA GLY A 186 -8.48 11.11 -2.80
C GLY A 186 -7.15 10.45 -3.19
N ASN A 187 -6.07 10.82 -2.50
CA ASN A 187 -4.73 10.25 -2.68
C ASN A 187 -4.71 8.73 -2.44
N GLY A 188 -5.38 8.25 -1.39
CA GLY A 188 -5.44 6.82 -1.08
C GLY A 188 -6.24 5.99 -2.10
N LEU A 189 -7.27 6.59 -2.70
CA LEU A 189 -8.04 6.01 -3.81
C LEU A 189 -7.25 5.96 -5.14
N LEU A 190 -6.17 6.75 -5.28
CA LEU A 190 -5.34 6.79 -6.48
C LEU A 190 -4.06 5.96 -6.34
N PHE A 191 -3.33 6.10 -5.23
CA PHE A 191 -1.98 5.57 -5.07
C PHE A 191 -1.93 4.04 -5.18
N THR A 192 -2.61 3.33 -4.27
CA THR A 192 -2.57 1.86 -4.22
C THR A 192 -3.12 1.24 -5.51
N PRO A 193 -4.28 1.66 -6.05
CA PRO A 193 -4.81 1.09 -7.28
C PRO A 193 -3.88 1.25 -8.49
N CYS A 194 -3.27 2.42 -8.65
CA CYS A 194 -2.30 2.66 -9.73
C CYS A 194 -1.08 1.73 -9.62
N MET A 195 -0.54 1.54 -8.40
CA MET A 195 0.58 0.61 -8.17
C MET A 195 0.19 -0.85 -8.42
N THR A 196 -1.00 -1.26 -7.98
CA THR A 196 -1.50 -2.63 -8.20
C THR A 196 -1.64 -2.94 -9.68
N ILE A 197 -2.31 -2.07 -10.44
CA ILE A 197 -2.53 -2.32 -11.87
C ILE A 197 -1.21 -2.24 -12.65
N ALA A 198 -0.30 -1.32 -12.34
CA ALA A 198 1.05 -1.31 -12.93
C ALA A 198 1.80 -2.63 -12.68
N GLY A 199 1.70 -3.19 -11.47
CA GLY A 199 2.30 -4.49 -11.14
C GLY A 199 1.76 -5.66 -11.97
N SER A 200 0.53 -5.55 -12.48
CA SER A 200 -0.11 -6.55 -13.33
C SER A 200 0.36 -6.52 -14.79
N TYR A 201 0.78 -5.35 -15.29
CA TYR A 201 1.29 -5.17 -16.66
C TYR A 201 2.75 -5.64 -16.82
N PHE A 202 3.54 -5.60 -15.75
CA PHE A 202 4.97 -5.87 -15.81
C PHE A 202 5.39 -7.03 -14.91
N LYS A 203 6.21 -7.93 -15.46
CA LYS A 203 6.89 -9.05 -14.78
C LYS A 203 8.41 -8.85 -14.76
N LYS A 204 9.03 -8.52 -15.91
CA LYS A 204 10.48 -8.32 -16.06
C LYS A 204 10.90 -6.87 -15.83
N LYS A 205 10.05 -5.89 -16.13
CA LYS A 205 10.36 -4.45 -16.02
C LYS A 205 9.57 -3.73 -14.92
N ARG A 206 9.14 -4.50 -13.90
CA ARG A 206 8.19 -4.04 -12.88
C ARG A 206 8.79 -2.97 -11.99
N SER A 207 10.04 -3.15 -11.57
CA SER A 207 10.73 -2.24 -10.67
C SER A 207 11.02 -0.91 -11.38
N LEU A 208 11.39 -0.95 -12.67
CA LEU A 208 11.52 0.25 -13.49
C LEU A 208 10.17 0.98 -13.65
N ALA A 209 9.08 0.26 -13.92
CA ALA A 209 7.75 0.84 -14.04
C ALA A 209 7.35 1.57 -12.74
N PHE A 210 7.52 0.95 -11.58
CA PHE A 210 7.27 1.62 -10.29
C PHE A 210 8.23 2.78 -10.03
N GLY A 211 9.48 2.68 -10.44
CA GLY A 211 10.44 3.79 -10.39
C GLY A 211 9.97 5.01 -11.19
N ILE A 212 9.45 4.81 -12.41
CA ILE A 212 8.93 5.90 -13.24
C ILE A 212 7.62 6.45 -12.68
N ILE A 213 6.69 5.59 -12.26
CA ILE A 213 5.42 6.02 -11.66
C ILE A 213 5.68 6.85 -10.40
N SER A 214 6.52 6.35 -9.49
CA SER A 214 6.89 7.06 -8.27
C SER A 214 7.65 8.36 -8.53
N ALA A 215 8.43 8.46 -9.63
CA ALA A 215 9.05 9.72 -10.02
C ALA A 215 8.05 10.85 -10.28
N GLY A 216 6.75 10.54 -10.47
CA GLY A 216 5.67 11.52 -10.52
C GLY A 216 5.65 12.43 -9.30
N SER A 217 5.96 11.89 -8.11
CA SER A 217 6.02 12.67 -6.87
C SER A 217 7.04 13.80 -6.93
N VAL A 218 8.12 13.60 -7.70
CA VAL A 218 9.19 14.59 -7.89
C VAL A 218 8.75 15.63 -8.90
N THR A 219 8.16 15.20 -10.02
CA THR A 219 7.55 16.13 -10.98
C THR A 219 6.56 17.06 -10.29
N GLY A 220 5.65 16.52 -9.48
CA GLY A 220 4.63 17.30 -8.77
C GLY A 220 5.23 18.16 -7.67
N GLY A 221 6.21 17.63 -6.95
CA GLY A 221 6.99 18.36 -5.95
C GLY A 221 7.90 19.45 -6.50
N LEU A 222 8.09 19.53 -7.82
CA LEU A 222 8.75 20.67 -8.48
C LEU A 222 7.74 21.67 -9.03
N VAL A 223 6.66 21.17 -9.66
CA VAL A 223 5.63 22.00 -10.30
C VAL A 223 4.83 22.79 -9.26
N PHE A 224 4.21 22.13 -8.28
CA PHE A 224 3.28 22.79 -7.37
C PHE A 224 3.97 23.76 -6.40
N PRO A 225 5.12 23.45 -5.78
CA PRO A 225 5.83 24.43 -4.95
C PRO A 225 6.25 25.67 -5.74
N SER A 226 6.68 25.49 -7.00
CA SER A 226 7.04 26.60 -7.89
C SER A 226 5.84 27.47 -8.21
N MET A 227 4.68 26.87 -8.47
CA MET A 227 3.42 27.61 -8.66
C MET A 227 3.06 28.41 -7.41
N VAL A 228 3.10 27.79 -6.22
CA VAL A 228 2.80 28.51 -4.97
C VAL A 228 3.75 29.69 -4.78
N ARG A 229 5.06 29.48 -4.95
CA ARG A 229 6.07 30.54 -4.79
C ARG A 229 5.83 31.73 -5.72
N GLN A 230 5.39 31.48 -6.96
CA GLN A 230 5.21 32.54 -7.96
C GLN A 230 3.82 33.19 -7.91
N LEU A 231 2.78 32.41 -7.65
CA LEU A 231 1.39 32.86 -7.71
C LEU A 231 0.91 33.41 -6.36
N LEU A 232 1.30 32.80 -5.24
CA LEU A 232 0.79 33.17 -3.92
C LEU A 232 1.00 34.67 -3.60
N PRO A 233 2.18 35.29 -3.86
CA PRO A 233 2.38 36.71 -3.62
C PRO A 233 1.64 37.64 -4.60
N ARG A 234 1.25 37.14 -5.78
CA ARG A 234 0.67 37.96 -6.87
C ARG A 234 -0.86 37.92 -6.89
N ILE A 235 -1.45 36.75 -6.67
CA ILE A 235 -2.90 36.52 -6.84
C ILE A 235 -3.56 35.95 -5.58
N GLY A 236 -2.79 35.74 -4.50
CA GLY A 236 -3.28 35.24 -3.22
C GLY A 236 -3.54 33.74 -3.19
N LEU A 237 -3.89 33.23 -1.99
CA LEU A 237 -4.14 31.81 -1.75
C LEU A 237 -5.29 31.23 -2.59
N PRO A 238 -6.48 31.87 -2.66
CA PRO A 238 -7.62 31.28 -3.36
C PRO A 238 -7.33 30.98 -4.83
N TRP A 239 -6.76 31.94 -5.57
CA TRP A 239 -6.47 31.75 -6.98
C TRP A 239 -5.26 30.86 -7.23
N THR A 240 -4.30 30.82 -6.30
CA THR A 240 -3.16 29.90 -6.37
C THR A 240 -3.64 28.44 -6.26
N LEU A 241 -4.49 28.13 -5.27
CA LEU A 241 -5.07 26.79 -5.11
C LEU A 241 -5.97 26.41 -6.28
N ARG A 242 -6.78 27.34 -6.81
CA ARG A 242 -7.57 27.09 -8.03
C ARG A 242 -6.71 26.79 -9.24
N ALA A 243 -5.61 27.52 -9.44
CA ALA A 243 -4.68 27.27 -10.54
C ALA A 243 -4.05 25.87 -10.44
N ILE A 244 -3.65 25.45 -9.24
CA ILE A 244 -3.19 24.07 -8.98
C ILE A 244 -4.30 23.06 -9.31
N GLY A 245 -5.52 23.31 -8.82
CA GLY A 245 -6.68 22.45 -9.08
C GLY A 245 -7.02 22.30 -10.56
N PHE A 246 -6.87 23.35 -11.38
CA PHE A 246 -7.08 23.26 -12.83
C PHE A 246 -6.02 22.42 -13.53
N ILE A 247 -4.75 22.50 -13.11
CA ILE A 247 -3.70 21.64 -13.65
C ILE A 247 -3.98 20.20 -13.29
N GLN A 248 -4.24 19.91 -12.01
CA GLN A 248 -4.57 18.56 -11.54
C GLN A 248 -5.79 18.01 -12.26
N LEU A 249 -6.84 18.81 -12.47
CA LEU A 249 -8.02 18.39 -13.20
C LEU A 249 -7.65 17.98 -14.64
N GLY A 250 -6.86 18.81 -15.33
CA GLY A 250 -6.41 18.50 -16.69
C GLY A 250 -5.56 17.23 -16.76
N THR A 251 -4.59 17.08 -15.88
CA THR A 251 -3.65 15.95 -15.85
C THR A 251 -4.33 14.66 -15.41
N LEU A 252 -5.28 14.71 -14.47
CA LEU A 252 -6.11 13.56 -14.08
C LEU A 252 -7.12 13.17 -15.16
N ILE A 253 -7.71 14.12 -15.90
CA ILE A 253 -8.57 13.77 -17.05
C ILE A 253 -7.74 13.05 -18.11
N ILE A 254 -6.57 13.59 -18.47
CA ILE A 254 -5.65 12.97 -19.43
C ILE A 254 -5.26 11.57 -18.95
N ALA A 255 -4.79 11.45 -17.71
CA ALA A 255 -4.42 10.17 -17.13
C ALA A 255 -5.61 9.19 -17.13
N GLY A 256 -6.81 9.63 -16.76
CA GLY A 256 -8.03 8.81 -16.74
C GLY A 256 -8.47 8.27 -18.10
N ILE A 257 -8.23 9.02 -19.19
CA ILE A 257 -8.51 8.57 -20.56
C ILE A 257 -7.59 7.40 -20.95
N PHE A 258 -6.31 7.48 -20.55
CA PHE A 258 -5.28 6.52 -20.91
C PHE A 258 -5.10 5.39 -19.88
N LEU A 259 -5.65 5.54 -18.67
CA LEU A 259 -5.75 4.52 -17.62
C LEU A 259 -6.83 3.49 -17.96
N GLN A 260 -6.60 2.70 -19.01
CA GLN A 260 -7.39 1.50 -19.23
C GLN A 260 -6.86 0.37 -18.35
N SER A 261 -7.69 -0.18 -17.46
CA SER A 261 -7.36 -1.44 -16.78
C SER A 261 -7.65 -2.60 -17.73
N HIS A 262 -6.61 -3.14 -18.36
CA HIS A 262 -6.71 -4.40 -19.12
C HIS A 262 -6.60 -5.63 -18.21
N ALA A 263 -6.45 -5.44 -16.89
CA ALA A 263 -6.64 -6.52 -15.94
C ALA A 263 -8.13 -6.90 -16.00
N GLU A 264 -8.44 -8.07 -16.56
CA GLU A 264 -9.78 -8.65 -16.48
C GLU A 264 -10.28 -8.56 -15.04
N PRO A 265 -11.58 -8.24 -14.80
CA PRO A 265 -12.16 -8.26 -13.47
C PRO A 265 -11.94 -9.64 -12.85
N ARG A 266 -10.91 -9.75 -12.02
CA ARG A 266 -10.69 -10.95 -11.25
C ARG A 266 -11.77 -10.91 -10.19
N HIS A 267 -12.81 -11.72 -10.35
CA HIS A 267 -13.79 -11.97 -9.30
C HIS A 267 -13.07 -12.67 -8.15
N SER A 268 -12.23 -11.92 -7.42
CA SER A 268 -11.67 -12.35 -6.16
C SER A 268 -12.82 -12.35 -5.17
N SER A 269 -13.28 -13.54 -4.81
CA SER A 269 -14.31 -13.78 -3.80
C SER A 269 -13.73 -13.82 -2.38
N GLY A 270 -12.50 -13.34 -2.17
CA GLY A 270 -11.79 -13.41 -0.89
C GLY A 270 -12.30 -12.41 0.15
N PRO A 271 -12.03 -12.64 1.45
CA PRO A 271 -12.37 -11.68 2.51
C PRO A 271 -11.67 -10.32 2.29
N LEU A 272 -12.24 -9.24 2.85
CA LEU A 272 -11.58 -7.92 2.88
C LEU A 272 -10.23 -7.95 3.60
N PHE A 273 -10.12 -8.85 4.60
CA PHE A 273 -8.92 -9.11 5.38
C PHE A 273 -8.43 -10.53 5.11
N ASN A 274 -7.32 -10.67 4.37
CA ASN A 274 -6.57 -11.92 4.37
C ASN A 274 -5.49 -11.87 5.46
N LEU A 275 -5.91 -11.92 6.74
CA LEU A 275 -4.97 -12.00 7.87
C LEU A 275 -4.08 -13.26 7.80
N GLY A 276 -4.48 -14.27 7.02
CA GLY A 276 -3.65 -15.41 6.68
C GLY A 276 -2.33 -15.03 6.01
N THR A 277 -2.28 -13.92 5.27
CA THR A 277 -1.04 -13.42 4.67
C THR A 277 0.00 -13.04 5.73
N PHE A 278 -0.41 -12.51 6.89
CA PHE A 278 0.50 -12.22 8.01
C PHE A 278 1.00 -13.47 8.74
N LYS A 279 0.47 -14.66 8.45
CA LYS A 279 1.05 -15.92 8.95
C LYS A 279 2.31 -16.31 8.16
N LYS A 280 2.48 -15.78 6.95
CA LYS A 280 3.68 -15.96 6.13
C LYS A 280 4.78 -15.06 6.67
N LEU A 281 5.82 -15.65 7.25
CA LEU A 281 6.88 -14.90 7.94
C LEU A 281 7.63 -13.96 7.00
N GLU A 282 7.82 -14.35 5.73
CA GLU A 282 8.42 -13.51 4.70
C GLU A 282 7.63 -12.21 4.47
N TYR A 283 6.29 -12.29 4.47
CA TYR A 283 5.44 -11.11 4.33
C TYR A 283 5.46 -10.26 5.60
N THR A 284 5.33 -10.88 6.77
CA THR A 284 5.31 -10.17 8.05
C THR A 284 6.61 -9.43 8.34
N PHE A 285 7.76 -10.08 8.14
CA PHE A 285 9.04 -9.39 8.28
C PHE A 285 9.24 -8.31 7.22
N TYR A 286 8.75 -8.49 5.99
CA TYR A 286 8.79 -7.44 4.99
C TYR A 286 7.98 -6.21 5.42
N VAL A 287 6.77 -6.40 5.94
CA VAL A 287 5.90 -5.31 6.42
C VAL A 287 6.50 -4.61 7.64
N ILE A 288 7.09 -5.36 8.59
CA ILE A 288 7.80 -4.76 9.74
C ILE A 288 9.01 -3.95 9.25
N GLY A 289 9.77 -4.47 8.30
CA GLY A 289 10.90 -3.76 7.69
C GLY A 289 10.44 -2.48 6.99
N ALA A 290 9.37 -2.54 6.21
CA ALA A 290 8.78 -1.37 5.55
C ALA A 290 8.28 -0.35 6.58
N PHE A 291 7.59 -0.78 7.65
CA PHE A 291 7.16 0.10 8.75
C PHE A 291 8.35 0.89 9.31
N MET A 292 9.43 0.19 9.68
CA MET A 292 10.63 0.82 10.24
C MET A 292 11.34 1.77 9.25
N ALA A 293 11.37 1.43 7.96
CA ALA A 293 11.95 2.28 6.93
C ALA A 293 11.14 3.58 6.73
N PHE A 294 9.81 3.47 6.68
CA PHE A 294 8.92 4.61 6.51
C PHE A 294 8.78 5.47 7.76
N TRP A 295 9.04 4.91 8.95
CA TRP A 295 9.06 5.65 10.22
C TRP A 295 10.10 6.77 10.21
N SER A 296 11.27 6.52 9.60
CA SER A 296 12.34 7.50 9.45
C SER A 296 12.29 8.31 8.16
N SER A 297 11.55 7.83 7.14
CA SER A 297 11.67 8.34 5.78
C SER A 297 11.42 9.85 5.66
N PHE A 298 10.51 10.38 6.48
CA PHE A 298 10.11 11.80 6.48
C PHE A 298 10.92 12.68 7.44
N PHE A 299 11.80 12.10 8.27
CA PHE A 299 12.62 12.88 9.21
C PHE A 299 13.47 13.93 8.48
N ALA A 300 14.22 13.51 7.46
CA ALA A 300 15.05 14.43 6.68
C ALA A 300 14.20 15.49 5.96
N TYR A 301 13.08 15.10 5.35
CA TYR A 301 12.20 16.05 4.66
C TYR A 301 11.69 17.17 5.58
N GLN A 302 11.40 16.85 6.84
CA GLN A 302 10.83 17.81 7.78
C GLN A 302 11.88 18.68 8.48
N TYR A 303 13.01 18.07 8.87
CA TYR A 303 13.96 18.70 9.80
C TYR A 303 15.25 19.20 9.13
N ILE A 304 15.48 18.94 7.84
CA ILE A 304 16.68 19.39 7.14
C ILE A 304 16.79 20.92 7.11
N ALA A 305 15.69 21.62 6.82
CA ALA A 305 15.69 23.08 6.72
C ALA A 305 15.88 23.74 8.10
N THR A 306 15.20 23.22 9.13
CA THR A 306 15.35 23.73 10.50
C THR A 306 16.75 23.47 11.05
N PHE A 307 17.30 22.26 10.88
CA PHE A 307 18.68 21.95 11.25
C PHE A 307 19.68 22.88 10.57
N SER A 308 19.51 23.08 9.26
CA SER A 308 20.41 23.92 8.45
C SER A 308 20.39 25.38 8.88
N ARG A 309 19.23 25.91 9.25
CA ARG A 309 19.09 27.28 9.75
C ARG A 309 19.61 27.41 11.18
N ASP A 310 19.16 26.53 12.07
CA ASP A 310 19.35 26.68 13.52
C ASP A 310 20.76 26.26 13.96
N ILE A 311 21.38 25.30 13.27
CA ILE A 311 22.71 24.76 13.62
C ILE A 311 23.81 25.27 12.69
N LEU A 312 23.54 25.35 11.37
CA LEU A 312 24.56 25.76 10.38
C LEU A 312 24.46 27.25 9.99
N GLY A 313 23.43 27.97 10.47
CA GLY A 313 23.26 29.39 10.19
C GLY A 313 22.86 29.72 8.75
N LEU A 314 22.31 28.76 8.00
CA LEU A 314 21.84 29.01 6.63
C LEU A 314 20.68 30.01 6.60
N SER A 315 20.66 30.85 5.57
CA SER A 315 19.53 31.74 5.31
C SER A 315 18.24 30.93 5.06
N TYR A 316 17.08 31.52 5.36
CA TYR A 316 15.79 30.87 5.13
C TYR A 316 15.63 30.39 3.67
N PRO A 317 15.90 31.21 2.62
CA PRO A 317 15.85 30.74 1.23
C PRO A 317 16.79 29.56 0.95
N SER A 318 18.05 29.62 1.41
CA SER A 318 19.03 28.55 1.18
C SER A 318 18.65 27.24 1.88
N SER A 319 17.95 27.31 3.02
CA SER A 319 17.44 26.12 3.73
C SER A 319 16.30 25.43 2.95
N LEU A 320 15.50 26.19 2.20
CA LEU A 320 14.45 25.64 1.33
C LEU A 320 15.05 25.01 0.07
N ASP A 321 16.16 25.54 -0.44
CA ASP A 321 16.87 24.94 -1.58
C ASP A 321 17.30 23.49 -1.27
N LEU A 322 17.65 23.17 -0.02
CA LEU A 322 17.96 21.80 0.40
C LEU A 322 16.76 20.85 0.26
N ILE A 323 15.54 21.30 0.54
CA ILE A 323 14.32 20.50 0.34
C ILE A 323 14.12 20.23 -1.16
N LEU A 324 14.34 21.24 -2.00
CA LEU A 324 14.24 21.10 -3.46
C LEU A 324 15.30 20.13 -4.01
N ILE A 325 16.54 20.23 -3.53
CA ILE A 325 17.63 19.32 -3.89
C ILE A 325 17.32 17.91 -3.43
N LEU A 326 16.79 17.74 -2.22
CA LEU A 326 16.38 16.45 -1.67
C LEU A 326 15.32 15.79 -2.55
N GLY A 327 14.27 16.54 -2.91
CA GLY A 327 13.21 16.09 -3.80
C GLY A 327 13.74 15.73 -5.20
N GLY A 328 14.54 16.63 -5.79
CA GLY A 328 15.12 16.48 -7.12
C GLY A 328 16.09 15.31 -7.23
N ALA A 329 17.01 15.15 -6.27
CA ALA A 329 17.94 14.01 -6.19
C ALA A 329 17.19 12.67 -6.00
N GLY A 330 16.02 12.71 -5.37
CA GLY A 330 15.12 11.56 -5.27
C GLY A 330 14.50 11.13 -6.60
N GLY A 331 14.50 11.94 -7.65
CA GLY A 331 14.01 11.55 -8.98
C GLY A 331 14.86 10.42 -9.59
N PRO A 332 16.16 10.66 -9.84
CA PRO A 332 17.10 9.61 -10.22
C PRO A 332 17.12 8.45 -9.21
N GLY A 333 17.00 8.77 -7.93
CA GLY A 333 16.88 7.79 -6.84
C GLY A 333 15.71 6.82 -6.96
N ARG A 334 14.62 7.19 -7.64
CA ARG A 334 13.47 6.28 -7.87
C ARG A 334 13.66 5.42 -9.11
N VAL A 335 14.18 6.00 -10.19
CA VAL A 335 14.29 5.34 -11.52
C VAL A 335 15.51 4.43 -11.62
N ILE A 336 16.68 4.89 -11.17
CA ILE A 336 17.94 4.13 -11.33
C ILE A 336 17.89 2.83 -10.51
N PRO A 337 17.55 2.85 -9.21
CA PRO A 337 17.33 1.62 -8.47
C PRO A 337 16.19 0.79 -9.06
N GLY A 338 15.10 1.39 -9.55
CA GLY A 338 14.07 0.64 -10.27
C GLY A 338 14.63 -0.19 -11.43
N TYR A 339 15.48 0.40 -12.27
CA TYR A 339 16.14 -0.30 -13.39
C TYR A 339 17.05 -1.46 -12.93
N PHE A 340 17.84 -1.26 -11.88
CA PHE A 340 18.72 -2.32 -11.35
C PHE A 340 17.94 -3.37 -10.55
N GLY A 341 16.80 -3.03 -9.97
CA GLY A 341 15.93 -3.94 -9.23
C GLY A 341 15.42 -5.06 -10.11
N ASP A 342 15.14 -4.77 -11.37
CA ASP A 342 14.74 -5.77 -12.37
C ASP A 342 15.87 -6.76 -12.75
N LYS A 343 17.14 -6.41 -12.48
CA LYS A 343 18.31 -7.26 -12.78
C LYS A 343 18.79 -8.05 -11.56
N VAL A 344 18.81 -7.41 -10.39
CA VAL A 344 19.38 -7.96 -9.15
C VAL A 344 18.32 -8.59 -8.26
N GLY A 345 17.06 -8.20 -8.43
CA GLY A 345 15.94 -8.55 -7.55
C GLY A 345 15.49 -7.31 -6.76
N PRO A 346 14.19 -6.96 -6.77
CA PRO A 346 13.68 -5.77 -6.08
C PRO A 346 13.87 -5.86 -4.56
N VAL A 347 13.78 -7.03 -3.93
CA VAL A 347 14.00 -7.17 -2.47
C VAL A 347 15.46 -6.97 -2.13
N ASN A 348 16.37 -7.51 -2.95
CA ASN A 348 17.81 -7.38 -2.76
C ASN A 348 18.24 -5.91 -2.82
N LEU A 349 17.73 -5.20 -3.82
CA LEU A 349 18.06 -3.80 -3.99
C LEU A 349 17.37 -2.90 -2.97
N TYR A 350 16.14 -3.25 -2.56
CA TYR A 350 15.45 -2.53 -1.49
C TYR A 350 16.20 -2.63 -0.17
N LEU A 351 16.68 -3.82 0.18
CA LEU A 351 17.57 -4.05 1.33
C LEU A 351 18.83 -3.19 1.25
N PHE A 352 19.51 -3.21 0.10
CA PHE A 352 20.73 -2.42 -0.12
C PHE A 352 20.48 -0.91 0.04
N CYS A 353 19.47 -0.37 -0.65
CA CYS A 353 19.12 1.04 -0.54
C CYS A 353 18.76 1.42 0.90
N THR A 354 18.01 0.57 1.62
CA THR A 354 17.62 0.82 3.01
C THR A 354 18.83 0.87 3.94
N LEU A 355 19.75 -0.09 3.81
CA LEU A 355 20.98 -0.13 4.62
C LEU A 355 21.87 1.10 4.35
N VAL A 356 22.10 1.43 3.08
CA VAL A 356 22.91 2.60 2.70
C VAL A 356 22.26 3.90 3.18
N THR A 357 20.93 4.03 3.06
CA THR A 357 20.19 5.18 3.60
C THR A 357 20.38 5.28 5.12
N GLY A 358 20.34 4.17 5.85
CA GLY A 358 20.59 4.14 7.30
C GLY A 358 21.98 4.64 7.66
N VAL A 359 23.02 4.18 6.96
CA VAL A 359 24.40 4.64 7.15
C VAL A 359 24.53 6.14 6.85
N ILE A 360 23.98 6.61 5.72
CA ILE A 360 23.97 8.04 5.37
C ILE A 360 23.26 8.85 6.45
N THR A 361 22.16 8.34 7.00
CA THR A 361 21.43 9.01 8.08
C THR A 361 22.30 9.20 9.32
N PHE A 362 23.10 8.19 9.71
CA PHE A 362 24.09 8.36 10.79
C PHE A 362 25.18 9.37 10.43
N CYS A 363 25.61 9.43 9.16
CA CYS A 363 26.57 10.45 8.72
C CYS A 363 26.05 11.88 8.89
N TRP A 364 24.73 12.11 8.96
CA TRP A 364 24.16 13.44 9.26
C TRP A 364 24.66 13.96 10.61
N ALA A 365 24.80 13.08 11.61
CA ALA A 365 25.31 13.46 12.93
C ALA A 365 26.75 13.97 12.90
N ALA A 366 27.51 13.75 11.82
CA ALA A 366 28.87 14.28 11.63
C ALA A 366 28.92 15.54 10.75
N VAL A 367 27.81 15.98 10.15
CA VAL A 367 27.78 17.18 9.31
C VAL A 367 27.88 18.43 10.17
N ARG A 368 28.90 19.25 9.93
CA ARG A 368 29.16 20.53 10.62
C ARG A 368 29.30 21.72 9.68
N THR A 369 29.25 21.49 8.37
CA THR A 369 29.47 22.51 7.35
C THR A 369 28.30 22.58 6.38
N VAL A 370 28.08 23.77 5.82
CA VAL A 370 27.04 24.00 4.79
C VAL A 370 27.27 23.13 3.56
N SER A 371 28.50 23.05 3.05
CA SER A 371 28.83 22.19 1.91
C SER A 371 28.58 20.71 2.19
N GLY A 372 28.90 20.25 3.41
CA GLY A 372 28.59 18.90 3.86
C GLY A 372 27.09 18.61 3.86
N MET A 373 26.27 19.58 4.25
CA MET A 373 24.81 19.46 4.23
C MET A 373 24.26 19.29 2.80
N TYR A 374 24.74 20.09 1.85
CA TYR A 374 24.37 19.95 0.43
C TYR A 374 24.76 18.56 -0.12
N ALA A 375 25.99 18.11 0.14
CA ALA A 375 26.46 16.80 -0.31
C ALA A 375 25.60 15.68 0.30
N TRP A 376 25.37 15.71 1.62
CA TRP A 376 24.55 14.75 2.33
C TRP A 376 23.14 14.66 1.75
N THR A 377 22.54 15.81 1.44
CA THR A 377 21.18 15.92 0.89
C THR A 377 21.03 15.18 -0.44
N VAL A 378 22.03 15.29 -1.32
CA VAL A 378 22.03 14.59 -2.61
C VAL A 378 22.09 13.07 -2.41
N PHE A 379 23.03 12.59 -1.58
CA PHE A 379 23.19 11.15 -1.34
C PHE A 379 21.97 10.55 -0.62
N TYR A 380 21.45 11.24 0.39
CA TYR A 380 20.23 10.81 1.08
C TYR A 380 19.04 10.81 0.12
N GLY A 381 18.86 11.87 -0.68
CA GLY A 381 17.78 11.96 -1.67
C GLY A 381 17.77 10.80 -2.67
N ILE A 382 18.93 10.45 -3.24
CA ILE A 382 19.05 9.33 -4.17
C ILE A 382 18.67 8.00 -3.50
N THR A 383 19.19 7.76 -2.30
CA THR A 383 19.02 6.47 -1.61
C THR A 383 17.63 6.29 -1.03
N ILE A 384 17.05 7.34 -0.41
CA ILE A 384 15.66 7.32 0.08
C ILE A 384 14.65 7.23 -1.06
N GLY A 385 14.94 7.81 -2.23
CA GLY A 385 14.13 7.64 -3.44
C GLY A 385 14.01 6.17 -3.83
N GLY A 386 15.11 5.41 -3.72
CA GLY A 386 15.13 3.97 -4.02
C GLY A 386 14.34 3.16 -3.02
N VAL A 387 14.43 3.50 -1.73
CA VAL A 387 13.62 2.89 -0.65
C VAL A 387 12.12 3.05 -0.96
N GLN A 388 11.69 4.24 -1.36
CA GLN A 388 10.28 4.50 -1.63
C GLN A 388 9.77 3.83 -2.92
N SER A 389 10.56 3.78 -3.99
CA SER A 389 10.11 3.19 -5.27
C SER A 389 10.14 1.66 -5.28
N LEU A 390 11.07 1.04 -4.55
CA LEU A 390 11.23 -0.42 -4.53
C LEU A 390 10.27 -1.12 -3.55
N PHE A 391 9.65 -0.39 -2.63
CA PHE A 391 8.70 -0.96 -1.66
C PHE A 391 7.53 -1.74 -2.31
N PRO A 392 6.77 -1.20 -3.29
CA PRO A 392 5.74 -1.98 -3.95
C PRO A 392 6.32 -3.12 -4.80
N ALA A 393 7.51 -2.93 -5.40
CA ALA A 393 8.16 -3.94 -6.24
C ALA A 393 8.54 -5.19 -5.44
N GLY A 394 9.22 -4.99 -4.32
CA GLY A 394 9.70 -6.07 -3.45
C GLY A 394 8.54 -6.81 -2.78
N LEU A 395 7.46 -6.12 -2.44
CA LEU A 395 6.29 -6.79 -1.88
C LEU A 395 5.62 -7.73 -2.89
N LEU A 396 5.52 -7.29 -4.16
CA LEU A 396 4.91 -8.09 -5.22
C LEU A 396 5.79 -9.24 -5.72
N SER A 397 7.09 -9.20 -5.48
CA SER A 397 7.96 -10.32 -5.82
C SER A 397 7.96 -11.42 -4.76
N LEU A 398 7.58 -11.08 -3.52
CA LEU A 398 7.26 -12.05 -2.46
C LEU A 398 5.83 -12.60 -2.58
N ALA A 399 5.03 -12.14 -3.54
CA ALA A 399 3.66 -12.61 -3.74
C ALA A 399 3.61 -13.91 -4.57
N ASP A 400 3.03 -14.95 -3.98
CA ASP A 400 2.78 -16.23 -4.68
C ASP A 400 1.62 -16.14 -5.66
N ASP A 401 0.57 -15.39 -5.29
CA ASP A 401 -0.66 -15.30 -6.06
C ASP A 401 -0.80 -13.90 -6.72
N PRO A 402 -0.76 -13.82 -8.07
CA PRO A 402 -1.06 -12.61 -8.80
C PRO A 402 -2.48 -12.04 -8.59
N LYS A 403 -3.40 -12.81 -7.99
CA LYS A 403 -4.80 -12.41 -7.75
C LYS A 403 -4.99 -11.58 -6.47
N GLU A 404 -4.00 -11.53 -5.59
CA GLU A 404 -4.06 -10.79 -4.31
C GLU A 404 -3.05 -9.62 -4.24
N GLN A 405 -2.57 -9.14 -5.39
CA GLN A 405 -1.55 -8.09 -5.45
C GLN A 405 -2.00 -6.81 -4.77
N GLY A 406 -3.22 -6.35 -5.03
CA GLY A 406 -3.79 -5.15 -4.44
C GLY A 406 -4.00 -5.31 -2.95
N THR A 407 -4.57 -6.43 -2.52
CA THR A 407 -4.81 -6.74 -1.10
C THR A 407 -3.51 -6.75 -0.31
N ARG A 408 -2.44 -7.36 -0.85
CA ARG A 408 -1.12 -7.39 -0.21
C ARG A 408 -0.48 -6.01 -0.11
N ILE A 409 -0.45 -5.24 -1.20
CA ILE A 409 0.05 -3.84 -1.19
C ILE A 409 -0.76 -3.01 -0.21
N GLY A 410 -2.08 -3.16 -0.24
CA GLY A 410 -3.00 -2.43 0.59
C GLY A 410 -2.78 -2.65 2.09
N MET A 411 -2.73 -3.90 2.52
CA MET A 411 -2.45 -4.25 3.92
C MET A 411 -1.09 -3.70 4.39
N ALA A 412 -0.05 -3.79 3.56
CA ALA A 412 1.26 -3.24 3.87
C ALA A 412 1.25 -1.70 3.97
N CYS A 413 0.58 -1.02 3.03
CA CYS A 413 0.41 0.44 3.06
C CYS A 413 -0.32 0.88 4.34
N THR A 414 -1.40 0.18 4.73
CA THR A 414 -2.15 0.53 5.94
C THR A 414 -1.30 0.42 7.20
N VAL A 415 -0.44 -0.60 7.33
CA VAL A 415 0.51 -0.68 8.46
C VAL A 415 1.53 0.47 8.40
N VAL A 416 2.07 0.76 7.21
CA VAL A 416 3.02 1.87 6.99
C VAL A 416 2.41 3.25 7.30
N SER A 417 1.09 3.44 7.15
CA SER A 417 0.42 4.71 7.44
C SER A 417 0.62 5.19 8.89
N PHE A 418 0.67 4.26 9.85
CA PHE A 418 0.93 4.59 11.24
C PHE A 418 2.38 5.00 11.47
N ALA A 419 3.32 4.42 10.71
CA ALA A 419 4.72 4.83 10.74
C ALA A 419 4.87 6.27 10.23
N THR A 420 4.28 6.59 9.07
CA THR A 420 4.40 7.93 8.49
C THR A 420 3.71 9.00 9.33
N LEU A 421 2.63 8.66 10.04
CA LEU A 421 1.93 9.56 10.96
C LEU A 421 2.74 9.85 12.24
N THR A 422 3.36 8.84 12.83
CA THR A 422 4.02 8.96 14.15
C THR A 422 5.50 9.32 14.07
N GLY A 423 6.17 9.05 12.97
CA GLY A 423 7.63 9.20 12.85
C GLY A 423 8.12 10.63 13.07
N ALA A 424 7.56 11.61 12.34
CA ALA A 424 7.99 12.99 12.46
C ALA A 424 7.70 13.62 13.85
N PRO A 425 6.52 13.40 14.47
CA PRO A 425 6.27 13.83 15.86
C PRO A 425 7.22 13.21 16.89
N ILE A 426 7.58 11.93 16.75
CA ILE A 426 8.54 11.28 17.64
C ILE A 426 9.92 11.92 17.52
N CYS A 427 10.40 12.18 16.30
CA CYS A 427 11.64 12.91 16.09
C CYS A 427 11.61 14.32 16.73
N GLY A 428 10.48 15.04 16.58
CA GLY A 428 10.30 16.36 17.19
C GLY A 428 10.30 16.31 18.72
N ALA A 429 9.64 15.31 19.31
CA ALA A 429 9.66 15.08 20.75
C ALA A 429 11.07 14.78 21.27
N ILE A 430 11.86 13.98 20.54
CA ILE A 430 13.26 13.70 20.87
C ILE A 430 14.10 14.98 20.83
N ILE A 431 13.97 15.78 19.76
CA ILE A 431 14.69 17.07 19.63
C ILE A 431 14.36 18.01 20.79
N ARG A 432 13.07 18.14 21.15
CA ARG A 432 12.64 18.95 22.30
C ARG A 432 13.21 18.45 23.62
N ALA A 433 13.19 17.13 23.84
CA ALA A 433 13.74 16.52 25.05
C ALA A 433 15.27 16.72 25.18
N GLN A 434 15.97 16.89 24.05
CA GLN A 434 17.40 17.18 24.00
C GLN A 434 17.72 18.68 23.89
N GLY A 435 16.77 19.57 24.20
CA GLY A 435 17.03 21.01 24.22
C GLY A 435 17.32 21.64 22.85
N GLY A 436 16.85 21.01 21.76
CA GLY A 436 17.08 21.48 20.39
C GLY A 436 18.22 20.78 19.65
N GLU A 437 18.93 19.84 20.29
CA GLU A 437 19.89 18.99 19.61
C GLU A 437 19.20 17.93 18.73
N TYR A 438 19.79 17.66 17.57
CA TYR A 438 19.22 16.74 16.58
C TYR A 438 19.79 15.32 16.65
N ILE A 439 20.83 15.09 17.46
CA ILE A 439 21.58 13.83 17.51
C ILE A 439 20.66 12.65 17.84
N GLY A 440 19.79 12.78 18.85
CA GLY A 440 18.88 11.71 19.24
C GLY A 440 17.91 11.33 18.12
N ALA A 441 17.36 12.33 17.41
CA ALA A 441 16.46 12.08 16.29
C ALA A 441 17.20 11.47 15.08
N GLN A 442 18.44 11.90 14.81
CA GLN A 442 19.29 11.31 13.77
C GLN A 442 19.63 9.85 14.08
N VAL A 443 19.98 9.54 15.34
CA VAL A 443 20.27 8.17 15.80
C VAL A 443 19.02 7.30 15.72
N PHE A 444 17.88 7.80 16.19
CA PHE A 444 16.59 7.11 16.06
C PHE A 444 16.25 6.80 14.59
N ALA A 445 16.41 7.79 13.71
CA ALA A 445 16.11 7.64 12.29
C ALA A 445 17.04 6.61 11.62
N GLY A 446 18.36 6.68 11.91
CA GLY A 446 19.36 5.76 11.39
C GLY A 446 19.18 4.33 11.91
N LEU A 447 18.91 4.16 13.21
CA LEU A 447 18.65 2.85 13.82
C LEU A 447 17.40 2.20 13.22
N SER A 448 16.32 2.95 13.05
CA SER A 448 15.09 2.42 12.44
C SER A 448 15.33 1.94 11.01
N LEU A 449 16.15 2.62 10.20
CA LEU A 449 16.54 2.17 8.86
C LEU A 449 17.45 0.92 8.89
N VAL A 450 18.38 0.81 9.82
CA VAL A 450 19.21 -0.40 9.98
C VAL A 450 18.36 -1.58 10.44
N THR A 451 17.46 -1.36 11.40
CA THR A 451 16.48 -2.37 11.84
C THR A 451 15.57 -2.78 10.70
N ALA A 452 15.14 -1.84 9.85
CA ALA A 452 14.40 -2.15 8.63
C ALA A 452 15.19 -3.09 7.71
N ALA A 453 16.47 -2.81 7.47
CA ALA A 453 17.33 -3.67 6.67
C ALA A 453 17.46 -5.09 7.28
N ILE A 454 17.56 -5.23 8.61
CA ILE A 454 17.58 -6.54 9.28
C ILE A 454 16.30 -7.32 8.99
N PHE A 455 15.13 -6.69 9.13
CA PHE A 455 13.85 -7.35 8.86
C PHE A 455 13.65 -7.69 7.37
N LEU A 456 14.08 -6.82 6.46
CA LEU A 456 14.06 -7.12 5.02
C LEU A 456 15.00 -8.28 4.66
N PHE A 457 16.15 -8.38 5.32
CA PHE A 457 17.04 -9.52 5.18
C PHE A 457 16.41 -10.81 5.69
N LEU A 458 15.72 -10.77 6.83
CA LEU A 458 14.98 -11.93 7.36
C LEU A 458 13.84 -12.37 6.42
N ALA A 459 13.08 -11.41 5.88
CA ALA A 459 12.04 -11.68 4.88
C ALA A 459 12.61 -12.40 3.65
N ARG A 460 13.72 -11.89 3.13
CA ARG A 460 14.46 -12.49 2.02
C ARG A 460 14.97 -13.89 2.37
N TRP A 461 15.60 -14.05 3.54
CA TRP A 461 16.17 -15.33 3.97
C TRP A 461 15.10 -16.41 4.01
N ILE A 462 13.97 -16.14 4.65
CA ILE A 462 12.89 -17.12 4.78
C ILE A 462 12.37 -17.52 3.41
N ARG A 463 12.16 -16.54 2.53
CA ARG A 463 11.73 -16.82 1.16
C ARG A 463 12.74 -17.69 0.40
N LEU A 464 14.04 -17.43 0.54
CA LEU A 464 15.08 -18.27 -0.07
C LEU A 464 15.08 -19.70 0.49
N ARG A 465 14.94 -19.83 1.81
CA ARG A 465 14.88 -21.13 2.48
C ARG A 465 13.68 -21.95 2.00
N ASP A 466 12.52 -21.32 1.86
CA ASP A 466 11.30 -21.97 1.39
C ASP A 466 11.42 -22.39 -0.09
N LEU A 467 12.26 -21.70 -0.87
CA LEU A 467 12.65 -22.07 -2.23
C LEU A 467 13.83 -23.08 -2.29
N GLY A 468 14.34 -23.54 -1.15
CA GLY A 468 15.46 -24.49 -1.07
C GLY A 468 16.85 -23.90 -1.32
N TYR A 469 16.99 -22.57 -1.33
CA TYR A 469 18.25 -21.87 -1.51
C TYR A 469 18.91 -21.47 -0.18
N GLY A 470 20.24 -21.39 -0.19
CA GLY A 470 21.01 -20.84 0.93
C GLY A 470 20.79 -19.34 1.12
N ALA A 471 21.06 -18.85 2.33
CA ALA A 471 20.85 -17.45 2.73
C ALA A 471 21.48 -16.39 1.82
N PHE A 472 22.62 -16.70 1.20
CA PHE A 472 23.37 -15.77 0.34
C PHE A 472 23.23 -16.10 -1.15
N ALA A 473 22.29 -16.96 -1.53
CA ALA A 473 22.06 -17.29 -2.93
C ALA A 473 21.70 -16.03 -3.72
N ALA A 474 22.34 -15.86 -4.89
CA ALA A 474 22.11 -14.74 -5.80
C ALA A 474 20.82 -14.95 -6.62
N VAL A 475 19.69 -15.12 -5.93
CA VAL A 475 18.36 -15.26 -6.54
C VAL A 475 17.72 -13.88 -6.67
N ARG A 476 17.09 -13.65 -7.82
CA ARG A 476 16.31 -12.44 -8.10
C ARG A 476 14.97 -12.54 -7.38
N LEU A 477 14.96 -12.16 -6.10
CA LEU A 477 13.77 -11.94 -5.30
C LEU A 477 13.36 -10.49 -5.32
#